data_AF-A0AAC9JC45-F1
#
_entry.id   AF-A0AAC9JC45-F1
#
_cell.length_a   1.000
_cell.length_b   1.000
_cell.length_c   1.000
_cell.angle_alpha   90.00
_cell.angle_beta   90.00
_cell.angle_gamma   90.00
#
_symmetry.space_group_name_H-M   'P 1'
#
loop_
_entity.id
_entity.type
_entity.pdbx_description
1 polymer ?
#
loop_
_entity_poly.entity_id
_entity_poly.type
_entity_poly.pdbx_seq_one_letter_code
_entity_poly.pdbx_strand_id
1 'polypeptide(L)'
;MYKSGQHVLNKGLSPFSRILLGSITGLFGVVMILIAPEMSKPIGIYVFGAFCSIIFLMCVTTGKLRNYLGRVIGLTVFGLSIWYLLGQLGSGELISSKRSEPSIFNAILFFFAFGFPGIWFAIKGKFSIKSDR
;
A
#
# COMPACT_ATOMS: atom_id res chain seq x y z
N MET A 1 -8.88 6.49 -24.95
CA MET A 1 -8.01 5.84 -23.95
C MET A 1 -8.62 5.73 -22.55
N TYR A 2 -9.32 6.75 -22.03
CA TYR A 2 -9.91 6.74 -20.68
C TYR A 2 -10.88 5.56 -20.42
N LYS A 3 -11.80 5.27 -21.35
CA LYS A 3 -12.78 4.17 -21.20
C LYS A 3 -12.16 2.76 -21.16
N SER A 4 -11.11 2.48 -21.95
CA SER A 4 -10.41 1.18 -21.88
C SER A 4 -9.62 1.00 -20.59
N GLY A 5 -8.96 2.06 -20.10
CA GLY A 5 -8.26 2.02 -18.82
C GLY A 5 -9.21 1.75 -17.65
N GLN A 6 -10.39 2.35 -17.68
CA GLN A 6 -11.43 2.13 -16.66
C GLN A 6 -11.98 0.70 -16.64
N HIS A 7 -12.12 0.06 -17.82
CA HIS A 7 -12.55 -1.33 -17.92
C HIS A 7 -11.52 -2.29 -17.31
N VAL A 8 -10.22 -2.06 -17.54
CA VAL A 8 -9.14 -2.88 -16.95
C VAL A 8 -9.05 -2.66 -15.45
N LEU A 9 -9.16 -1.41 -14.98
CA LEU A 9 -9.17 -1.09 -13.54
C LEU A 9 -10.35 -1.73 -12.81
N ASN A 10 -11.55 -1.73 -13.42
CA ASN A 10 -12.74 -2.36 -12.84
C ASN A 10 -12.65 -3.89 -12.79
N LYS A 11 -11.86 -4.51 -13.68
CA LYS A 11 -11.63 -5.97 -13.68
C LYS A 11 -10.75 -6.42 -12.50
N GLY A 12 -9.94 -5.51 -11.95
CA GLY A 12 -8.99 -5.79 -10.89
C GLY A 12 -7.83 -6.69 -11.33
N LEU A 13 -7.02 -7.14 -10.39
CA LEU A 13 -5.90 -8.07 -10.65
C LEU A 13 -6.42 -9.43 -11.10
N SER A 14 -5.74 -10.02 -12.09
CA SER A 14 -5.96 -11.41 -12.50
C SER A 14 -5.71 -12.37 -11.33
N PRO A 15 -6.37 -13.55 -11.28
CA PRO A 15 -6.15 -14.53 -10.21
C PRO A 15 -4.67 -14.93 -10.06
N PHE A 16 -3.98 -15.13 -11.19
CA PHE A 16 -2.55 -15.44 -11.21
C PHE A 16 -1.70 -14.31 -10.59
N SER A 17 -1.95 -13.06 -10.99
CA SER A 17 -1.25 -11.90 -10.43
C SER A 17 -1.49 -11.75 -8.93
N ARG A 18 -2.69 -12.07 -8.43
CA ARG A 18 -3.01 -12.03 -6.99
C ARG A 18 -2.24 -13.09 -6.23
N ILE A 19 -2.14 -14.31 -6.75
CA ILE A 19 -1.36 -15.38 -6.12
C ILE A 19 0.11 -15.00 -6.10
N LEU A 20 0.67 -14.56 -7.23
CA LEU A 20 2.07 -14.19 -7.33
C LEU A 20 2.44 -13.05 -6.36
N LEU A 21 1.66 -11.96 -6.39
CA LEU A 21 1.86 -10.82 -5.50
C LEU A 21 1.68 -11.23 -4.03
N GLY A 22 0.64 -12.01 -3.74
CA GLY A 22 0.38 -12.55 -2.42
C GLY A 22 1.57 -13.37 -1.90
N SER A 23 2.02 -14.37 -2.65
CA SER A 23 3.12 -15.25 -2.23
C SER A 23 4.41 -14.47 -1.96
N ILE A 24 4.77 -13.52 -2.83
CA ILE A 24 5.98 -12.70 -2.64
C ILE A 24 5.82 -11.82 -1.39
N THR A 25 4.71 -11.09 -1.28
CA THR A 25 4.48 -10.20 -0.12
C THR A 25 4.36 -10.97 1.19
N GLY A 26 3.73 -12.14 1.19
CA GLY A 26 3.63 -13.03 2.34
C GLY A 26 5.00 -13.54 2.79
N LEU A 27 5.86 -13.96 1.84
CA LEU A 27 7.23 -14.37 2.14
C LEU A 27 8.04 -13.23 2.78
N PHE A 28 7.97 -12.02 2.21
CA PHE A 28 8.59 -10.85 2.81
C PHE A 28 8.05 -10.56 4.22
N GLY A 29 6.74 -10.67 4.43
CA GLY A 29 6.12 -10.47 5.73
C GLY A 29 6.67 -11.42 6.80
N VAL A 30 6.71 -12.72 6.48
CA VAL A 30 7.24 -13.76 7.39
C VAL A 30 8.71 -13.52 7.69
N VAL A 31 9.54 -13.32 6.66
CA VAL A 31 10.98 -13.10 6.83
C VAL A 31 11.24 -11.86 7.69
N MET A 32 10.57 -10.75 7.43
CA MET A 32 10.74 -9.50 8.20
C MET A 32 10.38 -9.69 9.67
N ILE A 33 9.31 -10.42 9.99
CA ILE A 33 8.91 -10.70 11.38
C ILE A 33 9.95 -11.56 12.10
N LEU A 34 10.53 -12.55 11.41
CA LEU A 34 11.52 -13.45 12.00
C LEU A 34 12.86 -12.77 12.25
N ILE A 35 13.32 -11.90 11.34
CA ILE A 35 14.61 -11.20 11.49
C ILE A 35 14.50 -9.92 12.32
N ALA A 36 13.29 -9.40 12.58
CA ALA A 36 13.06 -8.15 13.29
C ALA A 36 13.82 -8.03 14.64
N PRO A 37 13.94 -9.07 15.49
CA PRO A 37 14.66 -8.98 16.76
C PRO A 37 16.14 -8.57 16.63
N GLU A 38 16.78 -8.97 15.54
CA GLU A 38 18.23 -8.79 15.32
C GLU A 38 18.58 -7.43 14.70
N MET A 39 17.58 -6.59 14.44
CA MET A 39 17.72 -5.37 13.66
C MET A 39 17.63 -4.12 14.53
N SER A 40 18.29 -3.04 14.08
CA SER A 40 18.39 -1.77 14.84
C SER A 40 17.07 -1.06 15.14
N LYS A 41 16.01 -1.33 14.37
CA LYS A 41 14.66 -0.76 14.57
C LYS A 41 13.60 -1.86 14.48
N PRO A 42 13.50 -2.74 15.49
CA PRO A 42 12.68 -3.95 15.43
C PRO A 42 11.20 -3.62 15.20
N ILE A 43 10.69 -2.59 15.88
CA ILE A 43 9.29 -2.16 15.79
C ILE A 43 8.91 -1.76 14.36
N GLY A 44 9.76 -0.98 13.67
CA GLY A 44 9.50 -0.56 12.29
C GLY A 44 9.44 -1.74 11.33
N ILE A 45 10.29 -2.75 11.56
CA ILE A 45 10.34 -3.97 10.75
C ILE A 45 9.13 -4.85 11.02
N TYR A 46 8.69 -4.99 12.28
CA TYR A 46 7.44 -5.68 12.60
C TYR A 46 6.23 -5.02 11.93
N VAL A 47 6.14 -3.69 11.97
CA VAL A 47 5.05 -2.94 11.32
C VAL A 47 5.07 -3.18 9.81
N PHE A 48 6.25 -3.15 9.19
CA PHE A 48 6.40 -3.44 7.76
C PHE A 48 5.99 -4.89 7.43
N GLY A 49 6.45 -5.87 8.22
CA GLY A 49 6.09 -7.28 8.05
C GLY A 49 4.59 -7.54 8.23
N ALA A 50 3.96 -6.88 9.21
CA ALA A 50 2.52 -6.92 9.41
C ALA A 50 1.76 -6.32 8.21
N PHE A 51 2.21 -5.20 7.67
CA PHE A 51 1.64 -4.60 6.47
C PHE A 51 1.73 -5.53 5.25
N CYS A 52 2.88 -6.17 5.04
CA CYS A 52 3.06 -7.20 4.01
C CYS A 52 2.08 -8.38 4.21
N SER A 53 1.87 -8.80 5.45
CA SER A 53 0.92 -9.88 5.79
C SER A 53 -0.53 -9.50 5.50
N ILE A 54 -0.91 -8.23 5.73
CA ILE A 54 -2.24 -7.69 5.36
C ILE A 54 -2.43 -7.73 3.83
N ILE A 55 -1.41 -7.39 3.04
CA ILE A 55 -1.46 -7.49 1.57
C ILE A 55 -1.63 -8.94 1.13
N PHE A 56 -0.87 -9.86 1.73
CA PHE A 56 -1.03 -11.30 1.48
C PHE A 56 -2.47 -11.77 1.77
N LEU A 57 -3.01 -11.42 2.94
CA LEU A 57 -4.39 -11.73 3.32
C LEU A 57 -5.39 -11.14 2.32
N MET A 58 -5.20 -9.91 1.85
CA MET A 58 -6.05 -9.30 0.82
C MET A 58 -5.99 -10.08 -0.51
N CYS A 59 -4.82 -10.62 -0.86
CA CYS A 59 -4.63 -11.38 -2.09
C CYS A 59 -5.32 -12.74 -2.06
N VAL A 60 -5.26 -13.45 -0.93
CA VAL A 60 -5.86 -14.79 -0.78
C VAL A 60 -7.35 -14.77 -0.41
N THR A 61 -7.83 -13.70 0.22
CA THR A 61 -9.24 -13.56 0.60
C THR A 61 -10.12 -13.02 -0.53
N THR A 62 -11.42 -13.28 -0.44
CA THR A 62 -12.45 -12.80 -1.37
C THR A 62 -13.61 -12.14 -0.60
N GLY A 63 -14.51 -11.47 -1.33
CA GLY A 63 -15.71 -10.86 -0.75
C GLY A 63 -15.42 -9.67 0.18
N LYS A 64 -16.16 -9.59 1.29
CA LYS A 64 -16.16 -8.43 2.22
C LYS A 64 -14.81 -8.24 2.92
N LEU A 65 -14.14 -9.32 3.30
CA LEU A 65 -12.86 -9.27 4.02
C LEU A 65 -11.77 -8.63 3.17
N ARG A 66 -11.65 -9.04 1.89
CA ARG A 66 -10.74 -8.41 0.92
C ARG A 66 -10.95 -6.91 0.82
N ASN A 67 -12.21 -6.48 0.78
CA ASN A 67 -12.56 -5.08 0.64
C ASN A 67 -12.15 -4.27 1.88
N TYR A 68 -12.39 -4.83 3.07
CA TYR A 68 -11.95 -4.23 4.32
C TYR A 68 -10.42 -4.10 4.38
N LEU A 69 -9.69 -5.18 4.08
CA LEU A 69 -8.23 -5.18 4.05
C LEU A 69 -7.68 -4.17 3.03
N GLY A 70 -8.31 -4.05 1.85
CA GLY A 70 -7.97 -3.04 0.87
C GLY A 70 -8.13 -1.61 1.40
N ARG A 71 -9.20 -1.33 2.16
CA ARG A 71 -9.39 -0.02 2.80
C ARG A 71 -8.31 0.26 3.85
N VAL A 72 -7.97 -0.75 4.66
CA VAL A 72 -6.89 -0.66 5.65
C VAL A 72 -5.58 -0.31 4.94
N ILE A 73 -5.21 -1.03 3.87
CA ILE A 73 -4.00 -0.75 3.08
C ILE A 73 -4.01 0.69 2.55
N GLY A 74 -5.13 1.13 1.97
CA GLY A 74 -5.29 2.50 1.45
C GLY A 74 -5.11 3.57 2.52
N LEU A 75 -5.69 3.36 3.72
CA LEU A 75 -5.52 4.27 4.86
C LEU A 75 -4.10 4.27 5.40
N THR A 76 -3.46 3.10 5.49
CA THR A 76 -2.06 3.00 5.93
C THR A 76 -1.14 3.75 4.98
N VAL A 77 -1.26 3.53 3.67
CA VAL A 77 -0.46 4.23 2.66
C VAL A 77 -0.69 5.73 2.70
N PHE A 78 -1.94 6.17 2.87
CA PHE A 78 -2.26 7.58 3.05
C PHE A 78 -1.60 8.17 4.30
N GLY A 79 -1.74 7.50 5.46
CA GLY A 79 -1.10 7.93 6.71
C GLY A 79 0.42 8.02 6.59
N LEU A 80 1.06 7.02 5.98
CA LEU A 80 2.50 7.03 5.71
C LEU A 80 2.90 8.17 4.78
N SER A 81 2.08 8.49 3.77
CA SER A 81 2.35 9.59 2.86
C SER A 81 2.26 10.97 3.52
N ILE A 82 1.29 11.17 4.42
CA ILE A 82 1.18 12.38 5.23
C ILE A 82 2.36 12.48 6.18
N TRP A 83 2.69 11.39 6.88
CA TRP A 83 3.81 11.35 7.80
C TRP A 83 5.12 11.72 7.10
N TYR A 84 5.37 11.14 5.91
CA TYR A 84 6.54 11.45 5.11
C TYR A 84 6.54 12.91 4.63
N LEU A 85 5.39 13.43 4.19
CA LEU A 85 5.25 14.82 3.74
C LEU A 85 5.50 15.82 4.87
N LEU A 86 4.87 15.64 6.03
CA LEU A 86 5.08 16.48 7.21
C LEU A 86 6.53 16.41 7.71
N GLY A 87 7.14 15.22 7.70
CA GLY A 87 8.54 15.05 8.05
C GLY A 87 9.48 15.81 7.12
N GLN A 88 9.25 15.75 5.80
CA GLN A 88 10.08 16.50 4.84
C GLN A 88 9.81 18.00 4.85
N LEU A 89 8.59 18.44 5.16
CA LEU A 89 8.26 19.87 5.32
C LEU A 89 8.98 20.51 6.51
N GLY A 90 9.19 19.77 7.60
CA GLY A 90 9.84 20.28 8.81
C GLY A 90 11.37 20.26 8.78
N SER A 91 11.99 19.37 7.99
CA SER A 91 13.44 19.15 8.05
C SER A 91 14.10 18.77 6.71
N GLY A 92 13.35 18.79 5.60
CA GLY A 92 13.82 18.31 4.29
C GLY A 92 14.27 19.42 3.35
N GLU A 93 15.20 19.10 2.46
CA GLU A 93 15.56 19.97 1.34
C GLU A 93 14.44 20.00 0.28
N LEU A 94 14.25 21.15 -0.38
CA LEU A 94 13.19 21.34 -1.38
C LEU A 94 13.36 20.38 -2.58
N ILE A 95 14.59 20.26 -3.08
CA ILE A 95 14.98 19.37 -4.17
C ILE A 95 16.31 18.75 -3.73
N SER A 96 16.34 17.43 -3.57
CA SER A 96 17.61 16.77 -3.31
C SER A 96 18.44 16.72 -4.60
N SER A 97 19.75 16.93 -4.44
CA SER A 97 20.74 16.77 -5.51
C SER A 97 20.93 15.30 -5.94
N LYS A 98 20.39 14.32 -5.21
CA LYS A 98 20.40 12.90 -5.60
C LYS A 98 18.98 12.34 -5.70
N ARG A 99 18.74 11.53 -6.74
CA ARG A 99 17.43 10.95 -7.06
C ARG A 99 16.79 10.14 -5.94
N SER A 100 17.59 9.48 -5.10
CA SER A 100 17.13 8.60 -4.02
C SER A 100 17.15 9.24 -2.64
N GLU A 101 17.51 10.52 -2.54
CA GLU A 101 17.56 11.22 -1.27
C GLU A 101 16.17 11.80 -0.91
N PRO A 102 15.84 11.82 0.39
CA PRO A 102 14.59 12.39 0.86
C PRO A 102 14.49 13.87 0.49
N SER A 103 13.34 14.29 -0.05
CA SER A 103 13.07 15.68 -0.39
C SER A 103 11.58 15.98 -0.34
N ILE A 104 11.26 17.27 -0.20
CA ILE A 104 9.86 17.75 -0.20
C ILE A 104 9.19 17.37 -1.53
N PHE A 105 9.88 17.50 -2.66
CA PHE A 105 9.35 17.10 -3.97
C PHE A 105 9.01 15.60 -4.04
N ASN A 106 9.91 14.72 -3.58
CA ASN A 106 9.65 13.28 -3.52
C ASN A 106 8.46 12.95 -2.61
N ALA A 107 8.28 13.69 -1.51
CA ALA A 107 7.15 13.50 -0.61
C ALA A 107 5.81 13.94 -1.23
N ILE A 108 5.79 15.06 -1.95
CA ILE A 108 4.61 15.50 -2.72
C ILE A 108 4.26 14.45 -3.78
N LEU A 109 5.24 13.97 -4.54
CA LEU A 109 5.03 12.92 -5.54
C LEU A 109 4.48 11.64 -4.91
N PHE A 110 5.03 11.20 -3.79
CA PHE A 110 4.55 10.02 -3.08
C PHE A 110 3.09 10.19 -2.60
N PHE A 111 2.76 11.37 -2.08
CA PHE A 111 1.39 11.69 -1.67
C PHE A 111 0.41 11.64 -2.84
N PHE A 112 0.70 12.27 -3.98
CA PHE A 112 -0.22 12.25 -5.12
C PHE A 112 -0.28 10.91 -5.85
N ALA A 113 0.83 10.16 -5.89
CA ALA A 113 0.88 8.86 -6.57
C ALA A 113 0.23 7.73 -5.76
N PHE A 114 0.36 7.76 -4.43
CA PHE A 114 -0.08 6.65 -3.57
C PHE A 114 -1.04 7.09 -2.46
N GLY A 115 -0.77 8.21 -1.81
CA GLY A 115 -1.60 8.73 -0.71
C GLY A 115 -3.02 9.09 -1.14
N PHE A 116 -3.15 10.02 -2.08
CA PHE A 116 -4.44 10.51 -2.57
C PHE A 116 -5.30 9.40 -3.22
N PRO A 117 -4.76 8.53 -4.09
CA PRO A 117 -5.49 7.36 -4.57
C PRO A 117 -5.85 6.39 -3.44
N GLY A 118 -4.98 6.23 -2.44
CA GLY A 118 -5.19 5.36 -1.28
C GLY A 118 -6.39 5.78 -0.43
N ILE A 119 -6.49 7.06 -0.05
CA ILE A 119 -7.63 7.58 0.72
C ILE A 119 -8.92 7.59 -0.13
N TRP A 120 -8.81 7.92 -1.41
CA TRP A 120 -9.94 7.89 -2.32
C TRP A 120 -10.50 6.47 -2.43
N PHE A 121 -9.64 5.47 -2.58
CA PHE A 121 -10.03 4.06 -2.57
C PHE A 121 -10.63 3.63 -1.23
N ALA A 122 -10.04 4.05 -0.11
CA ALA A 122 -10.52 3.71 1.21
C ALA A 122 -11.95 4.22 1.49
N ILE A 123 -12.26 5.45 1.07
CA ILE A 123 -13.55 6.09 1.31
C ILE A 123 -14.58 5.76 0.22
N LYS A 124 -14.21 5.95 -1.05
CA LYS A 124 -15.13 5.85 -2.21
C LYS A 124 -15.10 4.50 -2.91
N GLY A 125 -14.26 3.57 -2.47
CA GLY A 125 -14.24 2.19 -2.97
C GLY A 125 -15.62 1.55 -2.84
N LYS A 126 -16.37 1.53 -3.94
CA LYS A 126 -17.62 0.80 -4.10
C LYS A 126 -17.28 -0.62 -4.50
N PHE A 127 -17.20 -1.49 -3.51
CA PHE A 127 -17.03 -2.90 -3.79
C PHE A 127 -18.42 -3.50 -4.03
N SER A 128 -18.74 -3.80 -5.29
CA SER A 128 -19.96 -4.55 -5.60
C SER A 128 -19.83 -5.92 -4.93
N ILE A 129 -20.59 -6.12 -3.85
CA ILE A 129 -20.82 -7.45 -3.30
C ILE A 129 -21.75 -8.08 -4.31
N LYS A 130 -21.21 -8.86 -5.25
CA LYS A 130 -22.03 -9.77 -6.03
C LYS A 130 -22.56 -10.80 -5.05
N SER A 131 -23.75 -10.54 -4.52
CA SER A 131 -24.52 -11.51 -3.76
C SER A 131 -25.05 -12.48 -4.79
N ASP A 132 -24.25 -13.49 -5.16
CA ASP A 132 -24.83 -14.69 -5.77
C ASP A 132 -25.60 -15.40 -4.66
N ARG A 133 -26.89 -15.05 -4.58
CA ARG A 133 -27.97 -15.89 -4.04
C ARG A 133 -29.06 -15.93 -5.09
#